data_AF-A0A5D0U365-F1
#
_entry.id   AF-A0A5D0U365-F1
#
_cell.length_a   1.000
_cell.length_b   1.000
_cell.length_c   1.000
_cell.angle_alpha   90.00
_cell.angle_beta   90.00
_cell.angle_gamma   90.00
#
_symmetry.space_group_name_H-M   'P 1'
#
loop_
_entity.id
_entity.type
_entity.pdbx_description
1 polymer ?
#
loop_
_entity_poly.entity_id
_entity_poly.type
_entity_poly.pdbx_seq_one_letter_code
_entity_poly.pdbx_strand_id
1 'polypeptide(L)'
;MIALARREDAAVPAAEFRSGNPRDQWRDAVKIRQEWLGHGLSTEPADRLTAERSLNAIYAKISRPRPKVVWVDSPEAAIPLVTGLPTLDDLYRGIRRPASRDAPPLASDVAMAGAKLRGALSSTVIHADPELSLVRKGKRGERWPKLPPLDAIRVGIPFGVVLHQGIRVALHQSLATGFRVPVRDALGRGPVPVCWYGQQDAPWIAYYDVLHRLGLARYRPDDLDHLAHWAALARSCGWWWPGEDVCVVVERPEAVSVEPVPGTWHDEVQVRSVRYRDGWRPV
;
A
#
# COMPACT_ATOMS: atom_id res chain seq x y z
N MET A 1 2.03 -40.11 40.64
CA MET A 1 2.95 -39.86 39.52
C MET A 1 2.24 -40.25 38.23
N ILE A 2 1.80 -39.27 37.44
CA ILE A 2 0.99 -39.48 36.25
C ILE A 2 1.91 -39.22 35.04
N ALA A 3 2.17 -40.28 34.28
CA ALA A 3 2.98 -40.24 33.06
C ALA A 3 2.22 -39.46 31.98
N LEU A 4 2.85 -38.39 31.49
CA LEU A 4 2.34 -37.52 30.44
C LEU A 4 2.40 -38.25 29.10
N ALA A 5 1.23 -38.54 28.52
CA ALA A 5 1.11 -39.10 27.18
C ALA A 5 1.72 -38.14 26.14
N ARG A 6 2.73 -38.63 25.41
CA ARG A 6 3.24 -38.03 24.18
C ARG A 6 2.10 -38.02 23.15
N ARG A 7 1.61 -36.83 22.78
CA ARG A 7 0.87 -36.65 21.53
C ARG A 7 1.87 -36.62 20.39
N GLU A 8 1.95 -37.73 19.66
CA GLU A 8 2.46 -37.78 18.29
C GLU A 8 1.44 -37.08 17.38
N ASP A 9 1.52 -35.76 17.29
CA ASP A 9 0.97 -35.07 16.12
C ASP A 9 1.97 -35.29 14.98
N ALA A 10 1.65 -36.28 14.15
CA ALA A 10 2.36 -36.60 12.94
C ALA A 10 2.55 -35.33 12.10
N ALA A 11 3.81 -34.92 11.99
CA ALA A 11 4.24 -33.88 11.07
C ALA A 11 3.76 -34.26 9.66
N VAL A 12 2.78 -33.51 9.15
CA VAL A 12 2.51 -33.48 7.73
C VAL A 12 3.82 -33.09 7.05
N PRO A 13 4.36 -33.89 6.10
CA PRO A 13 5.61 -33.56 5.46
C PRO A 13 5.46 -32.19 4.81
N ALA A 14 6.34 -31.27 5.17
CA ALA A 14 6.44 -29.97 4.53
C ALA A 14 6.63 -30.22 3.03
N ALA A 15 5.55 -30.09 2.26
CA ALA A 15 5.60 -30.13 0.81
C ALA A 15 6.68 -29.13 0.38
N GLU A 16 7.64 -29.66 -0.38
CA GLU A 16 8.87 -29.04 -0.84
C GLU A 16 8.67 -27.55 -1.15
N PHE A 17 9.19 -26.69 -0.27
CA PHE A 17 9.45 -25.30 -0.64
C PHE A 17 10.46 -25.35 -1.78
N ARG A 18 10.04 -25.01 -3.00
CA ARG A 18 10.98 -24.68 -4.07
C ARG A 18 11.73 -23.43 -3.62
N SER A 19 12.87 -23.59 -2.96
CA SER A 19 13.82 -22.50 -2.73
C SER A 19 14.37 -22.11 -4.10
N GLY A 20 13.64 -21.26 -4.81
CA GLY A 20 14.09 -20.70 -6.08
C GLY A 20 15.41 -19.97 -5.87
N ASN A 21 16.28 -20.00 -6.88
CA ASN A 21 17.49 -19.20 -6.91
C ASN A 21 17.11 -17.71 -6.68
N PRO A 22 17.73 -16.99 -5.71
CA PRO A 22 17.41 -15.58 -5.42
C PRO A 22 17.49 -14.67 -6.65
N ARG A 23 18.33 -15.00 -7.64
CA ARG A 23 18.39 -14.28 -8.91
C ARG A 23 17.12 -14.44 -9.74
N ASP A 24 16.57 -15.64 -9.81
CA ASP A 24 15.34 -15.91 -10.57
C ASP A 24 14.13 -15.32 -9.85
N GLN A 25 14.08 -15.46 -8.52
CA GLN A 25 13.08 -14.79 -7.69
C GLN A 25 13.13 -13.26 -7.84
N TRP A 26 14.33 -12.67 -7.92
CA TRP A 26 14.47 -11.24 -8.20
C TRP A 26 13.95 -10.86 -9.58
N ARG A 27 14.22 -11.65 -10.63
CA ARG A 27 13.67 -11.40 -11.97
C ARG A 27 12.15 -11.42 -11.99
N ASP A 28 11.53 -12.31 -11.24
CA ASP A 28 10.07 -12.34 -11.11
C ASP A 28 9.53 -11.18 -10.26
N ALA A 29 10.25 -10.80 -9.19
CA ALA A 29 9.91 -9.61 -8.39
C ALA A 29 9.90 -8.33 -9.25
N VAL A 30 10.84 -8.19 -10.20
CA VAL A 30 10.88 -7.07 -11.16
C VAL A 30 9.62 -7.04 -12.01
N LYS A 31 9.14 -8.17 -12.53
CA LYS A 31 7.90 -8.22 -13.33
C LYS A 31 6.70 -7.75 -12.51
N ILE A 32 6.61 -8.20 -11.26
CA ILE A 32 5.52 -7.81 -10.35
C ILE A 32 5.61 -6.32 -10.01
N ARG A 33 6.82 -5.77 -9.80
CA ARG A 33 7.00 -4.31 -9.64
C ARG A 33 6.47 -3.55 -10.85
N GLN A 34 6.83 -3.98 -12.06
CA GLN A 34 6.40 -3.31 -13.28
C GLN A 34 4.88 -3.39 -13.48
N GLU A 35 4.26 -4.52 -13.14
CA GLU A 35 2.80 -4.68 -13.11
C GLU A 35 2.16 -3.63 -12.17
N TRP A 36 2.65 -3.52 -10.94
CA TRP A 36 2.13 -2.56 -9.96
C TRP A 36 2.43 -1.09 -10.29
N LEU A 37 3.58 -0.80 -10.90
CA LEU A 37 3.88 0.52 -11.43
C LEU A 37 2.89 0.90 -12.54
N GLY A 38 2.60 -0.03 -13.45
CA GLY A 38 1.60 0.15 -14.50
C GLY A 38 0.21 0.43 -13.94
N HIS A 39 -0.22 -0.27 -12.89
CA HIS A 39 -1.47 0.04 -12.20
C HIS A 39 -1.45 1.44 -11.55
N GLY A 40 -0.35 1.80 -10.88
CA GLY A 40 -0.20 3.10 -10.20
C GLY A 40 -0.18 4.31 -11.16
N LEU A 41 0.17 4.09 -12.42
CA LEU A 41 0.22 5.08 -13.49
C LEU A 41 -0.94 4.96 -14.49
N SER A 42 -1.88 4.02 -14.27
CA SER A 42 -2.94 3.73 -15.23
C SER A 42 -3.82 4.95 -15.49
N THR A 43 -4.14 5.14 -16.77
CA THR A 43 -5.03 6.19 -17.29
C THR A 43 -6.35 5.64 -17.82
N GLU A 44 -6.56 4.33 -17.70
CA GLU A 44 -7.81 3.68 -18.09
C GLU A 44 -8.98 4.19 -17.21
N PRO A 45 -10.23 4.15 -17.69
CA PRO A 45 -11.42 4.37 -16.85
C PRO A 45 -11.36 3.60 -15.53
N ALA A 46 -11.87 4.19 -14.44
CA ALA A 46 -11.99 3.45 -13.19
C ALA A 46 -12.97 2.29 -13.37
N ASP A 47 -12.61 1.13 -12.81
CA ASP A 47 -13.57 0.04 -12.64
C ASP A 47 -14.41 0.34 -11.39
N ARG A 48 -15.48 1.12 -11.59
CA ARG A 48 -16.33 1.59 -10.49
C ARG A 48 -16.96 0.43 -9.71
N LEU A 49 -17.35 -0.64 -10.39
CA LEU A 49 -17.98 -1.80 -9.75
C LEU A 49 -17.00 -2.49 -8.79
N THR A 50 -15.77 -2.75 -9.24
CA THR A 50 -14.73 -3.34 -8.39
C THR A 50 -14.37 -2.41 -7.23
N ALA A 51 -14.21 -1.11 -7.51
CA ALA A 51 -13.89 -0.12 -6.48
C ALA A 51 -14.95 -0.07 -5.37
N GLU A 52 -16.23 0.05 -5.74
CA GLU A 52 -17.33 0.12 -4.78
C GLU A 52 -17.46 -1.18 -3.97
N ARG A 53 -17.29 -2.35 -4.60
CA ARG A 53 -17.31 -3.63 -3.89
C ARG A 53 -16.19 -3.71 -2.84
N SER A 54 -14.97 -3.30 -3.19
CA SER A 54 -13.84 -3.32 -2.27
C SER A 54 -13.94 -2.26 -1.18
N LEU A 55 -14.47 -1.07 -1.48
CA LEU A 55 -14.78 -0.05 -0.46
C LEU A 55 -15.78 -0.58 0.56
N ASN A 56 -16.88 -1.18 0.10
CA ASN A 56 -17.89 -1.75 0.98
C ASN A 56 -17.31 -2.84 1.88
N ALA A 57 -16.42 -3.68 1.36
CA ALA A 57 -15.75 -4.70 2.13
C ALA A 57 -14.81 -4.12 3.20
N ILE A 58 -14.08 -3.04 2.89
CA ILE A 58 -13.25 -2.33 3.87
C ILE A 58 -14.11 -1.69 4.96
N TYR A 59 -15.22 -1.03 4.62
CA TYR A 59 -16.17 -0.48 5.60
C TYR A 59 -16.74 -1.59 6.51
N ALA A 60 -17.10 -2.74 5.94
CA ALA A 60 -17.57 -3.88 6.73
C ALA A 60 -16.49 -4.43 7.68
N LYS A 61 -15.21 -4.49 7.25
CA LYS A 61 -14.08 -4.92 8.10
C LYS A 61 -13.85 -4.01 9.32
N ILE A 62 -14.28 -2.75 9.25
CA ILE A 62 -14.22 -1.80 10.37
C ILE A 62 -15.58 -1.62 11.08
N SER A 63 -16.54 -2.52 10.81
CA SER A 63 -17.89 -2.48 11.40
C SER A 63 -18.64 -1.17 11.16
N ARG A 64 -18.42 -0.56 9.98
CA ARG A 64 -19.09 0.68 9.56
C ARG A 64 -20.14 0.38 8.49
N PRO A 65 -21.26 1.12 8.47
CA PRO A 65 -22.31 0.92 7.47
C PRO A 65 -21.79 1.19 6.06
N ARG A 66 -22.46 0.62 5.06
CA ARG A 66 -22.14 0.89 3.65
C ARG A 66 -22.36 2.39 3.34
N PRO A 67 -21.36 3.09 2.79
CA PRO A 67 -21.52 4.48 2.40
C PRO A 67 -22.24 4.60 1.05
N LYS A 68 -22.83 5.77 0.79
CA LYS A 68 -23.12 6.21 -0.58
C LYS A 68 -21.80 6.60 -1.25
N VAL A 69 -21.53 6.03 -2.42
CA VAL A 69 -20.32 6.37 -3.18
C VAL A 69 -20.62 7.49 -4.16
N VAL A 70 -19.82 8.55 -4.12
CA VAL A 70 -19.89 9.70 -5.03
C VAL A 70 -18.60 9.74 -5.84
N TRP A 71 -18.73 9.68 -7.16
CA TRP A 71 -17.61 9.75 -8.09
C TRP A 71 -17.36 11.18 -8.58
N VAL A 72 -16.10 11.58 -8.63
CA VAL A 72 -15.66 12.86 -9.19
C VAL A 72 -14.49 12.65 -10.16
N ASP A 73 -14.30 13.60 -11.07
CA ASP A 73 -13.34 13.46 -12.17
C ASP A 73 -11.90 13.81 -11.78
N SER A 74 -11.69 14.54 -10.68
CA SER A 74 -10.38 14.90 -10.17
C SER A 74 -10.32 15.05 -8.65
N PRO A 75 -9.12 15.02 -8.05
CA PRO A 75 -8.92 15.36 -6.65
C PRO A 75 -9.34 16.80 -6.31
N GLU A 76 -9.28 17.74 -7.26
CA GLU A 76 -9.71 19.12 -7.06
C GLU A 76 -11.23 19.21 -6.95
N ALA A 77 -11.96 18.53 -7.83
CA ALA A 77 -13.41 18.41 -7.78
C ALA A 77 -13.92 17.70 -6.51
N ALA A 78 -13.07 16.89 -5.86
CA ALA A 78 -13.41 16.26 -4.58
C ALA A 78 -13.44 17.26 -3.42
N ILE A 79 -12.61 18.31 -3.45
CA ILE A 79 -12.35 19.19 -2.29
C ILE A 79 -13.63 19.78 -1.69
N PRO A 80 -14.55 20.40 -2.48
CA PRO A 80 -15.77 20.96 -1.92
C PRO A 80 -16.64 19.93 -1.18
N LEU A 81 -16.60 18.67 -1.59
CA LEU A 81 -17.40 17.57 -1.03
C LEU A 81 -16.81 16.99 0.26
N VAL A 82 -15.52 17.21 0.52
CA VAL A 82 -14.79 16.56 1.62
C VAL A 82 -14.35 17.54 2.71
N THR A 83 -14.60 18.85 2.56
CA THR A 83 -14.16 19.90 3.51
C THR A 83 -14.56 19.66 4.97
N GLY A 84 -15.67 18.95 5.23
CA GLY A 84 -16.12 18.59 6.59
C GLY A 84 -15.43 17.36 7.20
N LEU A 85 -14.58 16.66 6.44
CA LEU A 85 -13.87 15.47 6.92
C LEU A 85 -12.62 15.86 7.74
N PRO A 86 -12.19 15.00 8.68
CA PRO A 86 -11.08 15.32 9.55
C PRO A 86 -9.75 15.42 8.78
N THR A 87 -8.96 16.43 9.14
CA THR A 87 -7.57 16.56 8.70
C THR A 87 -6.65 15.70 9.56
N LEU A 88 -5.41 15.50 9.13
CA LEU A 88 -4.44 14.74 9.93
C LEU A 88 -4.17 15.40 11.30
N ASP A 89 -4.18 16.73 11.34
CA ASP A 89 -4.00 17.48 12.58
C ASP A 89 -5.18 17.30 13.54
N ASP A 90 -6.41 17.19 13.02
CA ASP A 90 -7.59 16.88 13.84
C ASP A 90 -7.52 15.47 14.42
N LEU A 91 -7.09 14.48 13.62
CA LEU A 91 -6.88 13.12 14.10
C LEU A 91 -5.81 13.07 15.20
N TYR A 92 -4.67 13.75 15.01
CA TYR A 92 -3.63 13.83 16.04
C TYR A 92 -4.08 14.57 17.30
N ARG A 93 -4.90 15.62 17.15
CA ARG A 93 -5.49 16.33 18.29
C ARG A 93 -6.38 15.39 19.10
N GLY A 94 -7.21 14.58 18.44
CA GLY A 94 -8.08 13.58 19.09
C GLY A 94 -7.31 12.52 19.88
N ILE A 95 -6.15 12.07 19.38
CA ILE A 95 -5.28 11.12 20.11
C ILE A 95 -4.67 11.78 21.35
N ARG A 96 -4.20 13.03 21.22
CA ARG A 96 -3.55 13.76 22.33
C ARG A 96 -4.54 14.22 23.40
N ARG A 97 -5.77 14.52 23.00
CA ARG A 97 -6.84 15.03 23.87
C ARG A 97 -8.16 14.37 23.46
N PRO A 98 -8.45 13.16 23.98
CA PRO A 98 -9.70 12.47 23.71
C PRO A 98 -10.85 13.30 24.31
N ALA A 99 -11.65 13.94 23.46
CA ALA A 99 -12.62 14.93 23.88
C ALA A 99 -14.05 14.39 24.10
N SER A 100 -14.35 13.13 23.74
CA SER A 100 -15.69 12.56 23.95
C SER A 100 -15.70 11.02 23.97
N ARG A 101 -16.86 10.44 24.33
CA ARG A 101 -17.19 9.01 24.22
C ARG A 101 -17.61 8.59 22.80
N ASP A 102 -17.51 9.49 21.81
CA ASP A 102 -17.96 9.21 20.46
C ASP A 102 -17.06 8.18 19.77
N ALA A 103 -17.59 7.54 18.73
CA ALA A 103 -16.80 6.62 17.93
C ALA A 103 -15.59 7.36 17.32
N PRO A 104 -14.43 6.69 17.17
CA PRO A 104 -13.30 7.28 16.47
C PRO A 104 -13.72 7.79 15.09
N PRO A 105 -13.09 8.85 14.54
CA PRO A 105 -13.38 9.28 13.19
C PRO A 105 -13.15 8.13 12.20
N LEU A 106 -14.03 7.97 11.22
CA LEU A 106 -13.94 6.89 10.22
C LEU A 106 -12.55 6.73 9.60
N ALA A 107 -11.88 7.84 9.28
CA ALA A 107 -10.53 7.83 8.74
C ALA A 107 -9.51 7.16 9.69
N SER A 108 -9.68 7.32 11.01
CA SER A 108 -8.85 6.62 12.01
C SER A 108 -9.07 5.11 11.98
N ASP A 109 -10.32 4.66 11.84
CA ASP A 109 -10.63 3.23 11.78
C ASP A 109 -10.07 2.57 10.51
N VAL A 110 -10.23 3.22 9.35
CA VAL A 110 -9.62 2.76 8.08
C VAL A 110 -8.09 2.71 8.21
N ALA A 111 -7.47 3.74 8.79
CA ALA A 111 -6.02 3.76 9.01
C ALA A 111 -5.57 2.64 9.95
N MET A 112 -6.33 2.40 11.02
CA MET A 112 -6.08 1.32 11.99
C MET A 112 -6.22 -0.06 11.35
N ALA A 113 -7.25 -0.29 10.54
CA ALA A 113 -7.45 -1.54 9.81
C ALA A 113 -6.28 -1.83 8.85
N GLY A 114 -5.86 -0.83 8.07
CA GLY A 114 -4.69 -0.96 7.20
C GLY A 114 -3.39 -1.19 7.98
N ALA A 115 -3.21 -0.55 9.13
CA ALA A 115 -2.04 -0.77 9.99
C ALA A 115 -2.02 -2.17 10.60
N LYS A 116 -3.14 -2.65 11.14
CA LYS A 116 -3.31 -4.01 11.67
C LYS A 116 -3.04 -5.06 10.60
N LEU A 117 -3.59 -4.88 9.40
CA LEU A 117 -3.34 -5.77 8.26
C LEU A 117 -1.85 -5.86 7.94
N ARG A 118 -1.16 -4.72 7.77
CA ARG A 118 0.29 -4.74 7.50
C ARG A 118 1.09 -5.37 8.63
N GLY A 119 0.68 -5.20 9.88
CA GLY A 119 1.28 -5.88 11.04
C GLY A 119 1.12 -7.40 10.95
N ALA A 120 -0.10 -7.88 10.65
CA ALA A 120 -0.41 -9.30 10.48
C ALA A 120 0.35 -9.92 9.29
N LEU A 121 0.37 -9.26 8.14
CA LEU A 121 1.12 -9.72 6.97
C LEU A 121 2.63 -9.80 7.27
N SER A 122 3.19 -8.79 7.94
CA SER A 122 4.62 -8.77 8.30
C SER A 122 5.01 -9.89 9.27
N SER A 123 4.13 -10.34 10.16
CA SER A 123 4.46 -11.36 11.17
C SER A 123 4.65 -12.77 10.58
N THR A 124 4.21 -12.98 9.33
CA THR A 124 4.23 -14.28 8.65
C THR A 124 5.27 -14.37 7.53
N VAL A 125 6.12 -13.35 7.38
CA VAL A 125 7.16 -13.30 6.33
C VAL A 125 8.34 -14.18 6.71
N ILE A 126 8.66 -15.15 5.86
CA ILE A 126 9.75 -16.12 6.08
C ILE A 126 11.12 -15.43 5.96
N HIS A 127 11.23 -14.46 5.05
CA HIS A 127 12.40 -13.60 4.89
C HIS A 127 12.07 -12.16 5.29
N ALA A 128 11.67 -11.97 6.55
CA ALA A 128 11.35 -10.66 7.08
C ALA A 128 12.53 -9.70 6.86
N ASP A 129 12.24 -8.51 6.33
CA ASP A 129 13.23 -7.45 6.25
C ASP A 129 13.64 -7.06 7.70
N PRO A 130 14.93 -7.26 8.08
CA PRO A 130 15.41 -6.87 9.39
C PRO A 130 15.28 -5.36 9.66
N GLU A 131 15.25 -4.50 8.63
CA GLU A 131 15.05 -3.05 8.79
C GLU A 131 13.59 -2.70 9.17
N LEU A 132 12.65 -3.59 8.87
CA LEU A 132 11.23 -3.44 9.26
C LEU A 132 10.91 -4.11 10.61
N SER A 133 11.84 -4.89 11.17
CA SER A 133 11.67 -5.55 12.47
C SER A 133 12.12 -4.66 13.62
N LEU A 134 11.20 -4.34 14.54
CA LEU A 134 11.54 -3.64 15.80
C LEU A 134 12.47 -4.48 16.71
N VAL A 135 12.53 -5.80 16.52
CA VAL A 135 13.20 -6.76 17.42
C VAL A 135 14.68 -6.97 17.04
N ARG A 136 15.11 -6.56 15.84
CA ARG A 136 16.48 -6.79 15.34
C ARG A 136 17.19 -5.52 14.86
N LYS A 137 17.07 -4.41 15.59
CA LYS A 137 18.06 -3.33 15.45
C LYS A 137 19.40 -3.86 15.97
N GLY A 138 20.30 -4.25 15.06
CA GLY A 138 21.68 -4.54 15.40
C GLY A 138 22.30 -3.36 16.16
N LYS A 139 23.33 -3.62 16.98
CA LYS A 139 23.93 -2.69 17.98
C LYS A 139 24.34 -1.29 17.47
N ARG A 140 24.20 -0.97 16.18
CA ARG A 140 24.50 0.35 15.59
C ARG A 140 23.38 0.99 14.75
N GLY A 141 22.27 0.30 14.46
CA GLY A 141 21.18 0.88 13.66
C GLY A 141 21.58 1.37 12.26
N GLU A 142 22.73 0.95 11.74
CA GLU A 142 23.22 1.29 10.40
C GLU A 142 22.33 0.59 9.35
N ARG A 143 21.87 1.34 8.35
CA ARG A 143 21.05 0.82 7.24
C ARG A 143 21.92 -0.02 6.30
N TRP A 144 21.34 -1.05 5.69
CA TRP A 144 22.02 -1.79 4.64
C TRP A 144 22.32 -0.88 3.44
N PRO A 145 23.49 -1.02 2.81
CA PRO A 145 23.85 -0.17 1.69
C PRO A 145 22.90 -0.41 0.52
N LYS A 146 22.57 0.67 -0.19
CA LYS A 146 21.87 0.58 -1.46
C LYS A 146 22.89 0.21 -2.54
N LEU A 147 22.74 -0.97 -3.13
CA LEU A 147 23.58 -1.49 -4.21
C LEU A 147 22.70 -1.97 -5.37
N PRO A 148 23.23 -2.10 -6.60
CA PRO A 148 22.54 -2.79 -7.67
C PRO A 148 22.04 -4.17 -7.18
N PRO A 149 20.81 -4.59 -7.49
CA PRO A 149 20.17 -5.75 -6.84
C PRO A 149 20.97 -7.05 -6.90
N LEU A 150 21.60 -7.33 -8.05
CA LEU A 150 22.40 -8.54 -8.23
C LEU A 150 23.73 -8.48 -7.47
N ASP A 151 24.27 -7.27 -7.27
CA ASP A 151 25.47 -7.07 -6.45
C ASP A 151 25.12 -7.15 -4.96
N ALA A 152 23.98 -6.60 -4.54
CA ALA A 152 23.43 -6.74 -3.19
C ALA A 152 23.29 -8.22 -2.80
N ILE A 153 22.70 -9.03 -3.68
CA ILE A 153 22.58 -10.48 -3.49
C ILE A 153 23.97 -11.14 -3.42
N ARG A 154 24.91 -10.75 -4.30
CA ARG A 154 26.26 -11.33 -4.34
C ARG A 154 27.05 -11.08 -3.06
N VAL A 155 26.95 -9.88 -2.48
CA VAL A 155 27.67 -9.51 -1.24
C VAL A 155 26.94 -9.96 0.03
N GLY A 156 25.82 -10.69 -0.10
CA GLY A 156 25.12 -11.31 1.02
C GLY A 156 24.13 -10.40 1.76
N ILE A 157 23.64 -9.31 1.14
CA ILE A 157 22.53 -8.54 1.71
C ILE A 157 21.30 -9.46 1.80
N PRO A 158 20.57 -9.49 2.94
CA PRO A 158 19.40 -10.34 3.08
C PRO A 158 18.38 -10.09 1.98
N PHE A 159 17.87 -11.14 1.35
CA PHE A 159 16.99 -11.00 0.19
C PHE A 159 15.71 -10.19 0.49
N GLY A 160 15.18 -10.27 1.72
CA GLY A 160 14.07 -9.44 2.18
C GLY A 160 14.37 -7.93 2.12
N VAL A 161 15.61 -7.51 2.41
CA VAL A 161 16.06 -6.12 2.25
C VAL A 161 16.09 -5.73 0.78
N VAL A 162 16.64 -6.61 -0.08
CA VAL A 162 16.71 -6.37 -1.54
C VAL A 162 15.31 -6.21 -2.13
N LEU A 163 14.36 -7.06 -1.73
CA LEU A 163 12.95 -6.94 -2.13
C LEU A 163 12.29 -5.68 -1.58
N HIS A 164 12.52 -5.34 -0.32
CA HIS A 164 11.92 -4.15 0.26
C HIS A 164 12.42 -2.86 -0.42
N GLN A 165 13.74 -2.73 -0.63
CA GLN A 165 14.33 -1.60 -1.35
C GLN A 165 13.86 -1.57 -2.81
N GLY A 166 13.93 -2.71 -3.49
CA GLY A 166 13.70 -2.78 -4.92
C GLY A 166 12.25 -2.81 -5.36
N ILE A 167 11.31 -3.06 -4.45
CA ILE A 167 9.86 -3.06 -4.70
C ILE A 167 9.21 -1.89 -3.97
N ARG A 168 9.15 -1.94 -2.64
CA ARG A 168 8.39 -0.95 -1.85
C ARG A 168 8.99 0.44 -1.93
N VAL A 169 10.30 0.57 -1.71
CA VAL A 169 10.96 1.88 -1.71
C VAL A 169 10.97 2.48 -3.12
N ALA A 170 11.31 1.69 -4.14
CA ALA A 170 11.28 2.12 -5.55
C ALA A 170 9.89 2.58 -6.01
N LEU A 171 8.83 1.79 -5.72
CA LEU A 171 7.46 2.19 -6.04
C LEU A 171 7.01 3.39 -5.22
N HIS A 172 7.43 3.52 -3.96
CA HIS A 172 7.13 4.70 -3.15
C HIS A 172 7.80 5.95 -3.73
N GLN A 173 9.05 5.86 -4.18
CA GLN A 173 9.70 6.96 -4.88
C GLN A 173 8.93 7.36 -6.13
N SER A 174 8.45 6.40 -6.92
CA SER A 174 7.73 6.69 -8.16
C SER A 174 6.30 7.23 -7.95
N LEU A 175 5.51 6.54 -7.13
CA LEU A 175 4.07 6.81 -7.01
C LEU A 175 3.73 7.75 -5.85
N ALA A 176 4.49 7.72 -4.76
CA ALA A 176 4.25 8.62 -3.64
C ALA A 176 4.98 9.95 -3.84
N THR A 177 6.31 9.90 -3.94
CA THR A 177 7.13 11.12 -4.10
C THR A 177 7.02 11.69 -5.51
N GLY A 178 7.12 10.84 -6.53
CA GLY A 178 7.16 11.23 -7.94
C GLY A 178 5.80 11.50 -8.58
N PHE A 179 4.67 11.22 -7.92
CA PHE A 179 3.33 11.47 -8.47
C PHE A 179 2.43 12.14 -7.43
N ARG A 180 2.09 11.40 -6.37
CA ARG A 180 1.06 11.81 -5.40
C ARG A 180 1.39 13.14 -4.74
N VAL A 181 2.64 13.34 -4.31
CA VAL A 181 3.06 14.56 -3.62
C VAL A 181 2.87 15.80 -4.51
N PRO A 182 3.42 15.86 -5.74
CA PRO A 182 3.16 16.97 -6.67
C PRO A 182 1.67 17.25 -6.90
N VAL A 183 0.86 16.22 -7.12
CA VAL A 183 -0.60 16.37 -7.31
C VAL A 183 -1.28 16.93 -6.06
N ARG A 184 -0.86 16.48 -4.88
CA ARG A 184 -1.40 16.96 -3.60
C ARG A 184 -1.04 18.41 -3.35
N ASP A 185 0.18 18.81 -3.67
CA ASP A 185 0.66 20.18 -3.47
C ASP A 185 -0.10 21.19 -4.37
N ALA A 186 -0.61 20.73 -5.53
CA ALA A 186 -1.44 21.51 -6.44
C ALA A 186 -2.89 21.74 -5.94
N LEU A 187 -3.37 21.00 -4.93
CA LEU A 187 -4.69 21.22 -4.32
C LEU A 187 -4.78 22.50 -3.47
N GLY A 188 -3.66 23.22 -3.32
CA GLY A 188 -3.57 24.49 -2.60
C GLY A 188 -2.94 24.36 -1.21
N ARG A 189 -2.78 25.50 -0.52
CA ARG A 189 -2.08 25.60 0.78
C ARG A 189 -2.97 25.32 2.00
N GLY A 190 -4.23 24.95 1.80
CA GLY A 190 -5.17 24.62 2.87
C GLY A 190 -4.99 23.18 3.38
N PRO A 191 -5.46 22.88 4.59
CA PRO A 191 -5.39 21.52 5.10
C PRO A 191 -6.33 20.61 4.29
N VAL A 192 -5.75 19.62 3.61
CA VAL A 192 -6.52 18.59 2.89
C VAL A 192 -6.94 17.50 3.88
N PRO A 193 -8.22 17.12 3.93
CA PRO A 193 -8.69 16.01 4.76
C PRO A 193 -7.96 14.72 4.46
N VAL A 194 -7.92 13.81 5.45
CA VAL A 194 -7.26 12.52 5.30
C VAL A 194 -7.93 11.71 4.19
N CYS A 195 -7.13 11.23 3.25
CA CYS A 195 -7.53 10.37 2.15
C CYS A 195 -6.56 9.22 1.95
N TRP A 196 -7.01 8.30 1.09
CA TRP A 196 -6.22 7.23 0.52
C TRP A 196 -6.06 7.48 -0.96
N TYR A 197 -4.96 7.00 -1.52
CA TYR A 197 -4.47 7.46 -2.82
C TYR A 197 -4.78 6.46 -3.94
N GLY A 198 -5.65 5.48 -3.68
CA GLY A 198 -6.07 4.47 -4.65
C GLY A 198 -4.87 3.84 -5.33
N GLN A 199 -4.74 4.04 -6.64
CA GLN A 199 -3.64 3.49 -7.43
C GLN A 199 -2.24 3.91 -6.94
N GLN A 200 -2.07 5.08 -6.31
CA GLN A 200 -0.78 5.47 -5.74
C GLN A 200 -0.47 4.85 -4.36
N ASP A 201 -1.39 4.05 -3.77
CA ASP A 201 -1.12 3.22 -2.59
C ASP A 201 -0.50 1.85 -2.94
N ALA A 202 -0.28 1.57 -4.23
CA ALA A 202 0.38 0.35 -4.70
C ALA A 202 1.72 -0.02 -4.01
N PRO A 203 2.60 0.89 -3.54
CA PRO A 203 3.92 0.51 -3.03
C PRO A 203 3.91 -0.51 -1.88
N TRP A 204 2.99 -0.36 -0.93
CA TRP A 204 2.91 -1.29 0.19
C TRP A 204 2.17 -2.58 -0.19
N ILE A 205 1.17 -2.48 -1.09
CA ILE A 205 0.40 -3.62 -1.60
C ILE A 205 1.31 -4.55 -2.40
N ALA A 206 2.06 -3.98 -3.34
CA ALA A 206 3.00 -4.68 -4.20
C ALA A 206 4.04 -5.47 -3.40
N TYR A 207 4.52 -4.91 -2.29
CA TYR A 207 5.47 -5.59 -1.43
C TYR A 207 4.91 -6.91 -0.85
N TYR A 208 3.70 -6.88 -0.29
CA TYR A 208 3.09 -8.09 0.25
C TYR A 208 2.60 -9.04 -0.87
N ASP A 209 2.17 -8.51 -2.02
CA ASP A 209 1.83 -9.32 -3.21
C ASP A 209 3.05 -10.09 -3.73
N VAL A 210 4.21 -9.44 -3.87
CA VAL A 210 5.48 -10.10 -4.27
C VAL A 210 5.83 -11.21 -3.30
N LEU A 211 5.80 -10.93 -1.99
CA LEU A 211 6.13 -11.94 -0.99
C LEU A 211 5.19 -13.15 -1.07
N HIS A 212 3.89 -12.92 -1.31
CA HIS A 212 2.92 -13.99 -1.50
C HIS A 212 3.19 -14.81 -2.78
N ARG A 213 3.29 -14.13 -3.93
CA ARG A 213 3.45 -14.77 -5.26
C ARG A 213 4.76 -15.54 -5.41
N LEU A 214 5.82 -15.10 -4.72
CA LEU A 214 7.11 -15.81 -4.69
C LEU A 214 7.19 -16.89 -3.62
N GLY A 215 6.12 -17.13 -2.84
CA GLY A 215 6.10 -18.12 -1.77
C GLY A 215 6.97 -17.75 -0.56
N LEU A 216 7.30 -16.48 -0.39
CA LEU A 216 8.14 -15.95 0.70
C LEU A 216 7.33 -15.57 1.96
N ALA A 217 6.01 -15.64 1.88
CA ALA A 217 5.11 -15.48 3.00
C ALA A 217 3.86 -16.36 2.85
N ARG A 218 3.30 -16.80 3.98
CA ARG A 218 2.02 -17.53 4.03
C ARG A 218 1.03 -16.75 4.89
N TYR A 219 0.15 -16.02 4.24
CA TYR A 219 -0.86 -15.20 4.91
C TYR A 219 -2.04 -16.04 5.36
N ARG A 220 -2.68 -15.62 6.46
CA ARG A 220 -3.97 -16.20 6.86
C ARG A 220 -5.01 -15.87 5.77
N PRO A 221 -6.00 -16.74 5.52
CA PRO A 221 -7.01 -16.49 4.49
C PRO A 221 -7.70 -15.13 4.64
N ASP A 222 -8.03 -14.73 5.88
CA ASP A 222 -8.68 -13.45 6.15
C ASP A 222 -7.79 -12.22 5.86
N ASP A 223 -6.49 -12.32 6.14
CA ASP A 223 -5.53 -11.24 5.85
C ASP A 223 -5.28 -11.13 4.34
N LEU A 224 -5.25 -12.27 3.64
CA LEU A 224 -5.09 -12.31 2.18
C LEU A 224 -6.32 -11.73 1.46
N ASP A 225 -7.53 -12.07 1.92
CA ASP A 225 -8.78 -11.50 1.42
C ASP A 225 -8.82 -9.99 1.65
N HIS A 226 -8.44 -9.54 2.85
CA HIS A 226 -8.36 -8.10 3.15
C HIS A 226 -7.32 -7.39 2.27
N LEU A 227 -6.12 -7.97 2.07
CA LEU A 227 -5.12 -7.46 1.13
C LEU A 227 -5.68 -7.39 -0.30
N ALA A 228 -6.48 -8.37 -0.72
CA ALA A 228 -7.10 -8.39 -2.04
C ALA A 228 -8.08 -7.22 -2.25
N HIS A 229 -8.80 -6.77 -1.22
CA HIS A 229 -9.63 -5.57 -1.32
C HIS A 229 -8.81 -4.29 -1.50
N TRP A 230 -7.70 -4.13 -0.77
CA TRP A 230 -6.78 -3.00 -0.98
C TRP A 230 -6.14 -3.03 -2.37
N ALA A 231 -5.73 -4.22 -2.83
CA ALA A 231 -5.20 -4.44 -4.17
C ALA A 231 -6.24 -4.10 -5.26
N ALA A 232 -7.49 -4.50 -5.07
CA ALA A 232 -8.58 -4.18 -5.98
C ALA A 232 -8.84 -2.67 -6.06
N LEU A 233 -8.80 -1.92 -4.95
CA LEU A 233 -8.89 -0.46 -4.99
C LEU A 233 -7.75 0.19 -5.77
N ALA A 234 -6.50 -0.20 -5.47
CA ALA A 234 -5.36 0.33 -6.21
C ALA A 234 -5.43 0.02 -7.72
N ARG A 235 -6.07 -1.10 -8.09
CA ARG A 235 -6.29 -1.49 -9.49
C ARG A 235 -7.55 -0.90 -10.13
N SER A 236 -8.41 -0.21 -9.40
CA SER A 236 -9.71 0.22 -9.93
C SER A 236 -9.99 1.71 -9.85
N CYS A 237 -9.38 2.49 -8.95
CA CYS A 237 -9.72 3.90 -8.78
C CYS A 237 -8.53 4.82 -8.45
N GLY A 238 -8.78 6.13 -8.53
CA GLY A 238 -7.92 7.17 -7.99
C GLY A 238 -8.12 7.33 -6.47
N TRP A 239 -7.90 8.54 -5.98
CA TRP A 239 -7.97 8.84 -4.55
C TRP A 239 -9.38 8.65 -4.01
N TRP A 240 -9.50 8.46 -2.70
CA TRP A 240 -10.80 8.40 -2.05
C TRP A 240 -10.74 8.95 -0.62
N TRP A 241 -11.86 9.54 -0.22
CA TRP A 241 -12.08 10.11 1.10
C TRP A 241 -13.25 9.39 1.77
N PRO A 242 -13.00 8.60 2.82
CA PRO A 242 -14.05 7.96 3.58
C PRO A 242 -14.76 8.97 4.48
N GLY A 243 -16.06 9.14 4.26
CA GLY A 243 -16.99 9.76 5.21
C GLY A 243 -17.98 8.72 5.75
N GLU A 244 -18.63 9.06 6.88
CA GLU A 244 -19.56 8.17 7.59
C GLU A 244 -20.72 7.74 6.67
N ASP A 245 -21.33 8.70 5.97
CA ASP A 245 -22.46 8.46 5.07
C ASP A 245 -22.05 8.46 3.58
N VAL A 246 -21.04 9.24 3.23
CA VAL A 246 -20.59 9.45 1.84
C VAL A 246 -19.10 9.15 1.73
N CYS A 247 -18.73 8.27 0.80
CA CYS A 247 -17.36 8.09 0.37
C CYS A 247 -17.18 8.76 -0.99
N VAL A 248 -16.28 9.74 -1.07
CA VAL A 248 -15.94 10.40 -2.34
C VAL A 248 -14.79 9.65 -2.98
N VAL A 249 -14.95 9.27 -4.25
CA VAL A 249 -13.96 8.49 -5.00
C VAL A 249 -13.64 9.22 -6.29
N VAL A 250 -12.35 9.29 -6.60
CA VAL A 250 -11.85 9.97 -7.79
C VAL A 250 -11.66 8.97 -8.90
N GLU A 251 -12.05 9.38 -10.10
CA GLU A 251 -11.66 8.70 -11.33
C GLU A 251 -10.14 8.60 -11.49
N ARG A 252 -9.70 7.77 -12.42
CA ARG A 252 -8.29 7.76 -12.81
C ARG A 252 -7.95 9.00 -13.64
N PRO A 253 -6.70 9.49 -13.57
CA PRO A 253 -6.22 10.50 -14.51
C PRO A 253 -6.51 10.10 -15.96
N GLU A 254 -6.84 11.07 -16.80
CA GLU A 254 -7.04 10.85 -18.23
C GLU A 254 -5.71 10.67 -18.96
N ALA A 255 -4.67 11.36 -18.52
CA ALA A 255 -3.32 11.25 -19.09
C ALA A 255 -2.25 11.50 -18.03
N VAL A 256 -1.16 10.72 -18.11
CA VAL A 256 0.03 10.86 -17.28
C VAL A 256 1.25 10.74 -18.18
N SER A 257 2.17 11.70 -18.08
CA SER A 257 3.51 11.61 -18.68
C SER A 257 4.52 11.46 -17.56
N VAL A 258 5.50 10.57 -17.75
CA VAL A 258 6.56 10.31 -16.77
C VAL A 258 7.93 10.36 -17.42
N GLU A 259 8.95 10.64 -16.63
CA GLU A 259 10.36 10.48 -17.02
C GLU A 259 11.11 9.58 -16.04
N PRO A 260 12.14 8.83 -16.48
CA PRO A 260 12.99 8.06 -15.59
C PRO A 260 13.74 8.95 -14.60
N VAL A 261 13.94 8.47 -13.37
CA VAL A 261 14.79 9.13 -12.37
C VAL A 261 16.25 8.68 -12.58
N PRO A 262 17.17 9.58 -12.96
CA PRO A 262 18.56 9.21 -13.23
C PRO A 262 19.27 8.64 -12.00
N GLY A 263 20.21 7.71 -12.22
CA GLY A 263 21.03 7.13 -11.15
C GLY A 263 20.30 6.11 -10.27
N THR A 264 19.14 5.64 -10.69
CA THR A 264 18.36 4.61 -9.99
C THR A 264 18.49 3.24 -10.67
N TRP A 265 18.05 2.16 -10.00
CA TRP A 265 18.24 0.77 -10.47
C TRP A 265 16.93 -0.02 -10.61
N HIS A 266 15.79 0.61 -10.35
CA HIS A 266 14.51 -0.05 -10.21
C HIS A 266 13.44 0.56 -11.13
N ASP A 267 13.87 1.19 -12.21
CA ASP A 267 13.02 1.87 -13.20
C ASP A 267 12.10 2.91 -12.55
N GLU A 268 12.63 3.62 -11.54
CA GLU A 268 11.90 4.68 -10.88
C GLU A 268 11.57 5.81 -11.86
N VAL A 269 10.37 6.36 -11.72
CA VAL A 269 9.87 7.44 -12.59
C VAL A 269 9.32 8.60 -11.79
N GLN A 270 9.26 9.78 -12.41
CA GLN A 270 8.59 10.96 -11.87
C GLN A 270 7.62 11.54 -12.88
N VAL A 271 6.47 12.05 -12.43
CA VAL A 271 5.48 12.65 -13.32
C VAL A 271 6.01 13.97 -13.87
N ARG A 272 5.82 14.14 -15.17
CA ARG A 272 6.09 15.37 -15.91
C ARG A 272 4.83 16.19 -16.14
N SER A 273 3.71 15.51 -16.33
CA SER A 273 2.41 16.14 -16.47
C SER A 273 1.31 15.17 -16.09
N VAL A 274 0.23 15.69 -15.49
CA VAL A 274 -0.98 14.92 -15.19
C VAL A 274 -2.20 15.70 -15.68
N ARG A 275 -3.15 15.03 -16.32
CA ARG A 275 -4.44 15.61 -16.71
C ARG A 275 -5.58 14.73 -16.23
N TYR A 276 -6.55 15.34 -15.56
CA TYR A 276 -7.81 14.70 -15.16
C TYR A 276 -8.93 15.04 -16.16
N ARG A 277 -10.05 14.32 -16.05
CA ARG A 277 -11.12 14.31 -17.08
C ARG A 277 -11.95 15.58 -17.11
N ASP A 278 -11.97 16.31 -16.00
CA ASP A 278 -12.53 17.66 -15.91
C ASP A 278 -11.58 18.75 -16.45
N GLY A 279 -10.41 18.34 -16.97
CA GLY A 279 -9.40 19.25 -17.51
C GLY A 279 -8.40 19.76 -16.48
N TRP A 280 -8.51 19.39 -15.20
CA TRP A 280 -7.55 19.82 -14.18
C TRP A 280 -6.14 19.25 -14.45
N ARG A 281 -5.13 20.12 -14.35
CA ARG A 281 -3.72 19.80 -14.63
C ARG A 281 -2.83 20.26 -13.47
N PRO A 282 -2.59 19.40 -12.47
CA PRO A 282 -1.83 19.79 -11.27
C PRO A 282 -0.31 19.86 -11.48
N VAL A 283 0.20 19.20 -12.53
CA VAL A 283 1.62 19.14 -12.90
C VAL A 283 1.72 19.26 -14.40
#